data_AF-S8E612-F1
#
_entry.id   AF-S8E612-F1
#
_cell.length_a   1.000
_cell.length_b   1.000
_cell.length_c   1.000
_cell.angle_alpha   90.00
_cell.angle_beta   90.00
_cell.angle_gamma   90.00
#
_symmetry.space_group_name_H-M   'P 1'
#
loop_
_entity.id
_entity.type
_entity.pdbx_description
1 polymer ?
#
loop_
_entity_poly.entity_id
_entity_poly.type
_entity_poly.pdbx_seq_one_letter_code
_entity_poly.pdbx_strand_id
1 'polypeptide(L)'
;MHDWEVKREQEHIVLDFHNQYLTLREKALEGNIIDIPKDVDPFGILQKHVTNEVFTTDSIVQCFQRTKADGPSQKMQYKKSHLTTISVGQLVEIQTLFVAVPHGKGKYKLVCKLRSVCVLDQSIEQELNRERVQQALRSASPMRKVKRNVGYDDDDSDVEETRKDVKRMRVDNGAD
;
A
#
# COMPACT_ATOMS: atom_id res chain seq x y z
N MET A 1 -8.29 -36.39 10.49
CA MET A 1 -7.72 -35.47 11.50
C MET A 1 -6.69 -34.71 10.71
N HIS A 2 -6.87 -33.43 10.43
CA HIS A 2 -5.74 -32.64 9.97
C HIS A 2 -5.22 -31.99 11.24
N ASP A 3 -4.06 -32.45 11.68
CA ASP A 3 -3.34 -31.82 12.77
C ASP A 3 -3.07 -30.35 12.41
N TRP A 4 -2.66 -29.54 13.38
CA TRP A 4 -2.13 -28.22 13.05
C TRP A 4 -0.93 -28.43 12.12
N GLU A 5 -1.12 -28.13 10.84
CA GLU A 5 -0.05 -28.17 9.87
C GLU A 5 0.83 -26.95 10.09
N VAL A 6 2.06 -27.18 10.55
CA VAL A 6 3.07 -26.15 10.65
C VAL A 6 3.37 -25.67 9.24
N LYS A 7 2.85 -24.49 8.90
CA LYS A 7 3.16 -23.86 7.62
C LYS A 7 4.60 -23.39 7.63
N ARG A 8 5.27 -23.59 6.49
CA ARG A 8 6.63 -23.12 6.24
C ARG A 8 6.65 -22.29 4.98
N GLU A 9 7.35 -21.18 5.04
CA GLU A 9 7.63 -20.31 3.89
C GLU A 9 9.12 -19.99 3.90
N GLN A 10 9.81 -20.29 2.80
CA GLN A 10 11.28 -20.10 2.69
C GLN A 10 12.06 -20.68 3.88
N GLU A 11 11.75 -21.92 4.29
CA GLU A 11 12.30 -22.62 5.48
C GLU A 11 11.89 -22.07 6.86
N HIS A 12 11.21 -20.94 6.91
CA HIS A 12 10.74 -20.33 8.15
C HIS A 12 9.36 -20.86 8.54
N ILE A 13 9.16 -21.11 9.84
CA ILE A 13 7.83 -21.42 10.38
C ILE A 13 7.00 -20.14 10.32
N VAL A 14 5.82 -20.21 9.71
CA VAL A 14 4.91 -19.08 9.57
C VAL A 14 3.59 -19.32 10.28
N LEU A 15 2.98 -18.22 10.72
CA LEU A 15 1.68 -18.19 11.35
C LEU A 15 0.80 -17.16 10.64
N ASP A 16 -0.28 -17.65 10.03
CA ASP A 16 -1.21 -16.79 9.32
C ASP A 16 -2.24 -16.21 10.27
N PHE A 17 -2.42 -14.89 10.17
CA PHE A 17 -3.49 -14.16 10.83
C PHE A 17 -4.42 -13.59 9.76
N HIS A 18 -5.69 -13.89 9.86
CA HIS A 18 -6.69 -13.42 8.90
C HIS A 18 -7.86 -12.77 9.62
N ASN A 19 -8.62 -11.92 8.96
CA ASN A 19 -9.91 -11.49 9.49
C ASN A 19 -11.01 -11.78 8.48
N GLN A 20 -12.18 -12.17 8.98
CA GLN A 20 -13.30 -12.52 8.12
C GLN A 20 -14.01 -11.24 7.68
N TYR A 21 -14.07 -11.04 6.38
CA TYR A 21 -14.61 -9.83 5.78
C TYR A 21 -16.13 -9.69 5.99
N LEU A 22 -16.86 -10.79 5.88
CA LEU A 22 -18.32 -10.84 6.03
C LEU A 22 -18.72 -12.03 6.89
N THR A 23 -19.66 -11.82 7.81
CA THR A 23 -20.19 -12.86 8.71
C THR A 23 -21.62 -13.20 8.34
N LEU A 24 -22.01 -14.47 8.37
CA LEU A 24 -23.42 -14.84 8.18
C LEU A 24 -24.31 -14.14 9.23
N ARG A 25 -25.42 -13.55 8.80
CA ARG A 25 -26.34 -12.81 9.68
C ARG A 25 -26.78 -13.61 10.90
N GLU A 26 -27.07 -14.89 10.72
CA GLU A 26 -27.49 -15.81 11.81
C GLU A 26 -26.42 -15.99 12.90
N LYS A 27 -25.14 -15.73 12.58
CA LYS A 27 -23.99 -15.86 13.50
C LYS A 27 -23.51 -14.50 14.02
N ALA A 28 -24.06 -13.41 13.50
CA ALA A 28 -23.69 -12.07 13.90
C ALA A 28 -24.48 -11.64 15.14
N LEU A 29 -23.79 -10.98 16.07
CA LEU A 29 -24.44 -10.28 17.17
C LEU A 29 -25.05 -8.99 16.63
N GLU A 30 -26.36 -8.78 16.80
CA GLU A 30 -27.07 -7.63 16.20
C GLU A 30 -26.42 -6.28 16.53
N GLY A 31 -25.95 -6.09 17.76
CA GLY A 31 -25.28 -4.85 18.19
C GLY A 31 -23.92 -4.59 17.55
N ASN A 32 -23.34 -5.58 16.84
CA ASN A 32 -22.05 -5.46 16.17
C ASN A 32 -22.18 -5.29 14.65
N ILE A 33 -23.40 -5.36 14.11
CA ILE A 33 -23.64 -5.19 12.68
C ILE A 33 -23.48 -3.71 12.33
N ILE A 34 -22.70 -3.44 11.30
CA ILE A 34 -22.41 -2.09 10.81
C ILE A 34 -22.47 -2.08 9.28
N ASP A 35 -22.66 -0.90 8.69
CA ASP A 35 -22.55 -0.75 7.24
C ASP A 35 -21.12 -1.02 6.76
N ILE A 36 -20.98 -1.53 5.54
CA ILE A 36 -19.66 -1.70 4.91
C ILE A 36 -19.06 -0.31 4.72
N PRO A 37 -17.90 -0.01 5.32
CA PRO A 37 -17.35 1.33 5.23
C PRO A 37 -16.78 1.60 3.83
N LYS A 38 -16.76 2.88 3.43
CA LYS A 38 -16.42 3.29 2.04
C LYS A 38 -14.98 3.00 1.63
N ASP A 39 -14.08 2.93 2.59
CA ASP A 39 -12.68 2.52 2.39
C ASP A 39 -12.57 1.04 2.02
N VAL A 40 -13.53 0.23 2.47
CA VAL A 40 -13.64 -1.21 2.26
C VAL A 40 -14.44 -1.52 0.98
N ASP A 41 -15.52 -0.80 0.69
CA ASP A 41 -16.29 -0.92 -0.56
C ASP A 41 -16.54 0.44 -1.25
N PRO A 42 -15.52 1.02 -1.91
CA PRO A 42 -15.62 2.37 -2.50
C PRO A 42 -16.69 2.51 -3.58
N PHE A 43 -17.01 1.41 -4.27
CA PHE A 43 -17.93 1.38 -5.41
C PHE A 43 -19.29 0.75 -5.08
N GLY A 44 -19.50 0.33 -3.83
CA GLY A 44 -20.73 -0.35 -3.41
C GLY A 44 -20.93 -1.70 -4.10
N ILE A 45 -19.87 -2.34 -4.61
CA ILE A 45 -19.97 -3.61 -5.34
C ILE A 45 -20.28 -4.72 -4.34
N LEU A 46 -19.58 -4.74 -3.21
CA LEU A 46 -19.81 -5.75 -2.17
C LEU A 46 -21.21 -5.61 -1.60
N GLN A 47 -21.63 -4.40 -1.25
CA GLN A 47 -22.98 -4.13 -0.75
C GLN A 47 -24.08 -4.61 -1.71
N LYS A 48 -23.85 -4.58 -3.03
CA LYS A 48 -24.81 -5.04 -4.04
C LYS A 48 -24.91 -6.57 -4.15
N HIS A 49 -23.85 -7.30 -3.81
CA HIS A 49 -23.78 -8.76 -3.98
C HIS A 49 -23.94 -9.53 -2.67
N VAL A 50 -23.84 -8.87 -1.52
CA VAL A 50 -24.12 -9.46 -0.22
C VAL A 50 -25.60 -9.80 -0.12
N THR A 51 -25.92 -11.03 0.30
CA THR A 51 -27.30 -11.51 0.44
C THR A 51 -27.66 -11.75 1.90
N ASN A 52 -27.00 -12.73 2.52
CA ASN A 52 -27.28 -13.17 3.89
C ASN A 52 -26.15 -12.88 4.86
N GLU A 53 -25.04 -12.31 4.37
CA GLU A 53 -23.92 -11.90 5.18
C GLU A 53 -24.03 -10.44 5.62
N VAL A 54 -23.30 -10.10 6.67
CA VAL A 54 -23.25 -8.76 7.25
C VAL A 54 -21.81 -8.40 7.59
N PHE A 55 -21.51 -7.12 7.49
CA PHE A 55 -20.26 -6.57 8.00
C PHE A 55 -20.41 -6.32 9.50
N THR A 56 -19.39 -6.65 10.27
CA THR A 56 -19.43 -6.47 11.73
C THR A 56 -18.23 -5.67 12.19
N THR A 57 -18.32 -5.08 13.38
CA THR A 57 -17.19 -4.40 14.04
C THR A 57 -15.98 -5.33 14.17
N ASP A 58 -16.19 -6.64 14.27
CA ASP A 58 -15.14 -7.64 14.33
C ASP A 58 -14.42 -7.88 13.01
N SER A 59 -15.02 -7.51 11.88
CA SER A 59 -14.44 -7.61 10.54
C SER A 59 -13.41 -6.50 10.24
N ILE A 60 -13.35 -5.47 11.08
CA ILE A 60 -12.41 -4.36 10.91
C ILE A 60 -11.04 -4.72 11.49
N VAL A 61 -9.99 -4.59 10.68
CA VAL A 61 -8.61 -4.56 11.14
C VAL A 61 -8.20 -3.10 11.33
N GLN A 62 -7.82 -2.72 12.55
CA GLN A 62 -7.42 -1.36 12.84
C GLN A 62 -5.96 -1.12 12.46
N CYS A 63 -5.68 -0.01 11.77
CA CYS A 63 -4.32 0.39 11.44
C CYS A 63 -3.94 1.64 12.23
N PHE A 64 -2.73 1.64 12.80
CA PHE A 64 -2.17 2.76 13.53
C PHE A 64 -0.75 3.07 13.06
N GLN A 65 -0.31 4.29 13.32
CA GLN A 65 1.07 4.72 13.12
C GLN A 65 1.56 5.43 14.38
N ARG A 66 2.74 5.02 14.85
CA ARG A 66 3.45 5.68 15.94
C ARG A 66 4.07 6.97 15.43
N THR A 67 3.70 8.08 16.04
CA THR A 67 4.24 9.42 15.75
C THR A 67 4.81 10.03 17.01
N LYS A 68 5.87 10.83 16.89
CA LYS A 68 6.35 11.65 18.02
C LYS A 68 5.35 12.79 18.25
N ALA A 69 5.01 13.08 19.50
CA ALA A 69 4.20 14.25 19.81
C ALA A 69 4.96 15.54 19.47
N ASP A 70 4.25 16.51 18.90
CA ASP A 70 4.75 17.89 18.77
C ASP A 70 4.66 18.56 20.15
N GLY A 71 5.72 18.46 20.95
CA GLY A 71 5.78 19.07 22.28
C GLY A 71 7.06 18.74 23.05
N PRO A 72 7.35 19.47 24.15
CA PRO A 72 8.57 19.29 24.95
C PRO A 72 8.62 17.91 25.63
N SER A 73 7.46 17.32 25.91
CA SER A 73 7.39 15.92 26.30
C SER A 73 7.45 15.07 25.03
N GLN A 74 8.57 14.41 24.77
CA GLN A 74 8.77 13.46 23.66
C GLN A 74 7.91 12.18 23.79
N LYS A 75 6.65 12.31 24.21
CA LYS A 75 5.72 11.19 24.37
C LYS A 75 5.35 10.64 23.00
N MET A 76 5.33 9.33 22.90
CA MET A 76 4.84 8.64 21.71
C MET A 76 3.32 8.78 21.63
N GLN A 77 2.82 9.08 20.44
CA GLN A 77 1.40 9.12 20.10
C GLN A 77 1.10 8.07 19.04
N TYR A 78 -0.13 7.56 19.04
CA TYR A 78 -0.60 6.60 18.07
C TYR A 78 -1.77 7.22 17.31
N LYS A 79 -1.58 7.43 16.01
CA LYS A 79 -2.61 8.00 15.13
C LYS A 79 -3.21 6.89 14.29
N LYS A 80 -4.53 6.90 14.14
CA LYS A 80 -5.22 5.97 13.23
C LYS A 80 -4.73 6.23 11.80
N SER A 81 -4.45 5.16 11.08
CA SER A 81 -3.97 5.18 9.70
C SER A 81 -4.81 4.26 8.83
N HIS A 82 -4.54 4.26 7.52
CA HIS A 82 -5.15 3.36 6.55
C HIS A 82 -4.26 2.14 6.30
N LEU A 83 -4.85 0.98 5.99
CA LEU A 83 -4.10 -0.27 5.74
C LEU A 83 -3.11 -0.16 4.58
N THR A 84 -3.38 0.72 3.61
CA THR A 84 -2.49 1.01 2.48
C THR A 84 -1.17 1.67 2.89
N THR A 85 -1.03 2.10 4.14
CA THR A 85 0.23 2.66 4.66
C THR A 85 1.24 1.58 5.08
N ILE A 86 0.81 0.32 5.14
CA ILE A 86 1.68 -0.81 5.48
C ILE A 86 2.49 -1.21 4.24
N SER A 87 3.81 -1.23 4.37
CA SER A 87 4.73 -1.58 3.30
C SER A 87 5.90 -2.44 3.79
N VAL A 88 6.54 -3.14 2.86
CA VAL A 88 7.73 -3.97 3.14
C VAL A 88 8.86 -3.08 3.64
N GLY A 89 9.55 -3.54 4.70
CA GLY A 89 10.63 -2.78 5.35
C GLY A 89 10.16 -1.97 6.57
N GLN A 90 8.88 -2.00 6.90
CA GLN A 90 8.37 -1.37 8.13
C GLN A 90 8.45 -2.32 9.33
N LEU A 91 8.81 -1.78 10.50
CA LEU A 91 8.65 -2.48 11.77
C LEU A 91 7.23 -2.26 12.27
N VAL A 92 6.50 -3.35 12.47
CA VAL A 92 5.10 -3.32 12.91
C VAL A 92 4.89 -4.11 14.20
N GLU A 93 3.97 -3.63 15.02
CA GLU A 93 3.35 -4.40 16.09
C GLU A 93 2.00 -4.91 15.59
N ILE A 94 1.70 -6.19 15.84
CA ILE A 94 0.41 -6.79 15.49
C ILE A 94 -0.34 -7.20 16.74
N GLN A 95 -1.63 -6.90 16.77
CA GLN A 95 -2.54 -7.44 17.77
C GLN A 95 -3.38 -8.54 17.13
N THR A 96 -3.39 -9.70 17.76
CA THR A 96 -4.06 -10.90 17.27
C THR A 96 -4.89 -11.57 18.38
N LEU A 97 -5.88 -12.34 17.97
CA LEU A 97 -6.72 -13.15 18.85
C LEU A 97 -6.68 -14.62 18.42
N PHE A 98 -6.52 -15.51 19.40
CA PHE A 98 -6.55 -16.95 19.22
C PHE A 98 -7.89 -17.49 19.74
N VAL A 99 -8.68 -18.13 18.87
CA VAL A 99 -10.01 -18.64 19.23
C VAL A 99 -10.10 -20.13 18.91
N ALA A 100 -10.43 -20.96 19.91
CA ALA A 100 -10.77 -22.36 19.70
C ALA A 100 -12.28 -22.48 19.39
N VAL A 101 -12.63 -22.89 18.18
CA VAL A 101 -14.02 -23.06 17.74
C VAL A 101 -14.36 -24.56 17.68
N PRO A 102 -15.46 -25.02 18.29
CA PRO A 102 -15.91 -26.40 18.16
C PRO A 102 -16.11 -26.79 16.69
N HIS A 103 -15.61 -27.96 16.29
CA HIS A 103 -15.72 -28.49 14.94
C HIS A 103 -16.09 -29.98 15.00
N GLY A 104 -17.37 -30.27 15.25
CA GLY A 104 -17.88 -31.64 15.39
C GLY A 104 -17.67 -32.24 16.78
N LYS A 105 -17.89 -33.56 16.92
CA LYS A 105 -17.88 -34.27 18.22
C LYS A 105 -16.49 -34.23 18.87
N GLY A 106 -16.32 -33.35 19.87
CA GLY A 106 -15.14 -33.27 20.74
C GLY A 106 -13.87 -32.70 20.09
N LYS A 107 -13.99 -32.08 18.92
CA LYS A 107 -12.86 -31.49 18.19
C LYS A 107 -12.98 -29.97 18.16
N TYR A 108 -11.84 -29.30 18.17
CA TYR A 108 -11.77 -27.84 18.09
C TYR A 108 -10.82 -27.45 16.96
N LYS A 109 -11.14 -26.36 16.27
CA LYS A 109 -10.26 -25.70 15.31
C LYS A 109 -9.75 -24.41 15.93
N LEU A 110 -8.44 -24.21 15.91
CA LEU A 110 -7.86 -22.92 16.28
C LEU A 110 -7.97 -21.94 15.11
N VAL A 111 -8.50 -20.75 15.39
CA VAL A 111 -8.70 -19.66 14.46
C VAL A 111 -7.88 -18.47 14.94
N CYS A 112 -6.94 -18.03 14.12
CA CYS A 112 -6.06 -16.90 14.39
C CYS A 112 -6.62 -15.64 13.70
N LYS A 113 -7.06 -14.66 14.49
CA LYS A 113 -7.68 -13.43 13.99
C LYS A 113 -6.77 -12.22 14.11
N LEU A 114 -6.53 -11.52 12.99
CA LEU A 114 -5.85 -10.23 13.01
C LEU A 114 -6.81 -9.13 13.50
N ARG A 115 -6.40 -8.32 14.50
CA ARG A 115 -7.23 -7.24 15.06
C ARG A 115 -6.68 -5.86 14.78
N SER A 116 -5.38 -5.68 14.91
CA SER A 116 -4.75 -4.42 14.56
C SER A 116 -3.30 -4.58 14.10
N VAL A 117 -2.84 -3.59 13.35
CA VAL A 117 -1.44 -3.42 12.95
C VAL A 117 -1.02 -1.99 13.28
N CYS A 118 0.08 -1.83 13.98
CA CYS A 118 0.64 -0.54 14.31
C CYS A 118 2.05 -0.41 13.74
N VAL A 119 2.26 0.56 12.85
CA VAL A 119 3.59 0.86 12.33
C VAL A 119 4.40 1.59 13.40
N LEU A 120 5.49 0.97 13.84
CA LEU A 120 6.39 1.49 14.88
C LEU A 120 7.55 2.29 14.29
N ASP A 121 8.13 1.81 13.19
CA ASP A 121 9.24 2.43 12.49
C ASP A 121 9.17 2.15 10.98
N GLN A 122 9.63 3.13 10.19
CA GLN A 122 9.66 3.12 8.73
C GLN A 122 11.06 3.44 8.17
N SER A 123 12.08 3.53 9.03
CA SER A 123 13.45 3.92 8.66
C SER A 123 14.03 3.06 7.52
N ILE A 124 13.93 1.74 7.63
CA ILE A 124 14.43 0.79 6.62
C ILE A 124 13.65 0.95 5.30
N GLU A 125 12.33 1.09 5.37
CA GLU A 125 11.49 1.30 4.19
C GLU A 125 11.87 2.58 3.43
N GLN A 126 12.11 3.67 4.17
CA GLN A 126 12.51 4.96 3.60
C GLN A 126 13.89 4.88 2.94
N GLU A 127 14.84 4.14 3.54
CA GLU A 127 16.16 3.90 2.97
C GLU A 127 16.06 3.13 1.65
N LEU A 128 15.33 2.01 1.64
CA LEU A 128 15.09 1.19 0.44
C LEU A 128 14.43 2.01 -0.69
N ASN A 129 13.43 2.84 -0.35
CA ASN A 129 12.79 3.71 -1.32
C ASN A 129 13.74 4.77 -1.87
N ARG A 130 14.59 5.37 -1.02
CA ARG A 130 15.60 6.34 -1.43
C ARG A 130 16.60 5.73 -2.40
N GLU A 131 17.09 4.53 -2.13
CA GLU A 131 18.00 3.80 -3.02
C GLU A 131 17.37 3.49 -4.37
N ARG A 132 16.13 2.99 -4.37
CA ARG A 132 15.36 2.71 -5.60
C ARG A 132 15.17 3.95 -6.47
N VAL A 133 14.81 5.08 -5.85
CA VAL A 133 14.65 6.36 -6.57
C VAL A 133 15.99 6.82 -7.14
N GLN A 134 17.08 6.76 -6.37
CA GLN A 134 18.40 7.13 -6.86
C GLN A 134 18.86 6.23 -8.01
N GLN A 135 18.61 4.93 -7.95
CA GLN A 135 18.93 4.00 -9.02
C GLN A 135 18.12 4.31 -10.29
N ALA A 136 16.82 4.58 -10.15
CA ALA A 136 15.96 4.97 -11.27
C ALA A 136 16.42 6.28 -11.93
N LEU A 137 16.88 7.26 -11.14
CA LEU A 137 17.44 8.50 -11.66
C LEU A 137 18.77 8.29 -12.40
N ARG A 138 19.59 7.33 -11.96
CA ARG A 138 20.86 6.98 -12.64
C ARG A 138 20.64 6.20 -13.94
N SER A 139 19.59 5.38 -14.02
CA SER A 139 19.24 4.61 -15.21
C SER A 139 18.35 5.38 -16.19
N ALA A 140 17.76 6.51 -15.76
CA ALA A 140 17.03 7.39 -16.64
C ALA A 140 17.99 8.04 -17.65
N SER A 141 17.97 7.55 -18.89
CA SER A 141 18.56 8.27 -20.01
C SER A 141 17.92 9.66 -20.10
N PRO A 142 18.65 10.73 -20.47
CA PRO A 142 18.06 12.04 -20.65
C PRO A 142 16.88 11.91 -21.62
N MET A 143 15.67 12.07 -21.09
CA MET A 143 14.45 12.00 -21.90
C MET A 143 14.63 13.04 -23.01
N ARG A 144 14.75 12.58 -24.26
CA ARG A 144 14.59 13.47 -25.41
C ARG A 144 13.26 14.16 -25.18
N LYS A 145 13.28 15.50 -25.05
CA LYS A 145 12.07 16.30 -24.94
C LYS A 145 11.28 16.07 -26.23
N VAL A 146 10.35 15.11 -26.21
CA VAL A 146 9.38 14.94 -27.28
C VAL A 146 8.44 16.11 -27.15
N LYS A 147 8.67 17.15 -27.95
CA LYS A 147 7.73 18.23 -28.15
C LYS A 147 6.52 17.59 -28.83
N ARG A 148 5.46 17.31 -28.07
CA ARG A 148 4.21 16.83 -28.66
C ARG A 148 3.58 18.01 -29.37
N ASN A 149 3.51 17.97 -30.70
CA ASN A 149 2.62 18.86 -31.42
C ASN A 149 1.19 18.50 -31.00
N VAL A 150 0.55 19.44 -30.31
CA VAL A 150 -0.89 19.42 -30.11
C VAL A 150 -1.45 20.31 -31.21
N GLY A 151 -1.97 19.70 -32.27
CA GLY A 151 -2.55 20.42 -33.41
C GLY A 151 -2.41 19.62 -34.72
N TYR A 152 -3.52 19.46 -35.42
CA TYR A 152 -3.60 18.93 -36.80
C TYR A 152 -3.54 20.08 -37.81
N ASP A 153 -2.59 20.99 -37.66
CA ASP A 153 -2.32 21.96 -38.73
C ASP A 153 -1.22 21.37 -39.59
N ASP A 154 -1.66 20.61 -40.61
CA ASP A 154 -0.85 20.34 -41.79
C ASP A 154 -0.59 21.69 -42.47
N ASP A 155 0.63 22.21 -42.29
CA ASP A 155 1.22 23.14 -43.25
C ASP A 155 2.66 22.68 -43.49
N ASP A 156 2.75 21.60 -44.28
CA ASP A 156 3.95 21.10 -44.91
C ASP A 156 4.38 22.12 -45.98
N SER A 157 5.12 23.15 -45.57
CA SER A 157 5.98 23.89 -46.49
C SER A 157 7.21 24.46 -45.79
N ASP A 158 8.37 23.91 -46.16
CA ASP A 158 9.66 24.59 -46.29
C ASP A 158 10.32 25.20 -45.05
N VAL A 159 10.99 24.38 -44.22
CA VAL A 159 12.13 24.87 -43.39
C VAL A 159 13.23 23.81 -43.17
N GLU A 160 13.73 23.16 -44.22
CA GLU A 160 14.97 22.33 -44.15
C GLU A 160 16.25 23.07 -44.60
N GLU A 161 16.17 24.35 -44.97
CA GLU A 161 17.32 25.04 -45.60
C GLU A 161 17.75 26.35 -44.90
N THR A 162 18.00 26.33 -43.59
CA THR A 162 18.70 27.49 -42.95
C THR A 162 19.64 27.14 -41.80
N ARG A 163 19.98 25.85 -41.58
CA ARG A 163 20.89 25.45 -40.49
C ARG A 163 22.33 25.17 -40.92
N LYS A 164 22.69 25.35 -42.19
CA LYS A 164 24.07 25.10 -42.67
C LYS A 164 25.02 26.31 -42.57
N ASP A 165 24.52 27.54 -42.44
CA ASP A 165 25.38 28.73 -42.56
C ASP A 165 25.87 29.37 -41.25
N VAL A 166 25.42 28.91 -40.08
CA VAL A 166 25.88 29.49 -38.79
C VAL A 166 27.12 28.77 -38.22
N LYS A 167 27.64 27.73 -38.89
CA LYS A 167 28.73 26.89 -38.35
C LYS A 167 30.16 27.33 -38.76
N ARG A 168 30.32 28.46 -39.44
CA ARG A 168 31.62 29.03 -39.83
C ARG A 168 31.75 30.52 -39.48
N MET A 169 31.65 30.86 -38.20
CA MET A 169 32.26 32.11 -37.71
C MET A 169 33.44 31.77 -36.83
N ARG A 170 34.64 31.89 -37.42
CA ARG A 170 35.92 31.92 -36.71
C ARG A 170 36.05 33.33 -36.16
N VAL A 171 36.07 33.47 -34.83
CA VAL A 171 36.38 34.75 -34.17
C VAL A 171 37.87 34.74 -33.93
N ASP A 172 38.62 35.47 -34.76
CA ASP A 172 40.01 35.77 -34.47
C ASP A 172 40.07 36.91 -33.45
N ASN A 173 40.74 36.64 -32.33
CA ASN A 173 41.10 37.61 -31.31
C ASN A 173 42.10 38.63 -31.88
N GLY A 174 41.74 39.90 -31.88
CA GLY A 174 42.66 41.02 -32.07
C GLY A 174 42.88 41.75 -30.75
N ALA A 175 44.08 41.64 -30.20
CA ALA A 175 44.60 42.47 -29.12
C ALA A 175 45.06 43.82 -29.67
N ASP A 176 44.60 44.92 -29.07
CA ASP A 176 45.37 46.03 -28.48
C ASP A 176 44.42 47.19 -28.10
#